data_AF-A0A0G0MQI5-F1
#
_entry.id   AF-A0A0G0MQI5-F1
#
_cell.length_a   1.000
_cell.length_b   1.000
_cell.length_c   1.000
_cell.angle_alpha   90.00
_cell.angle_beta   90.00
_cell.angle_gamma   90.00
#
_symmetry.space_group_name_H-M   'P 1'
#
loop_
_entity.id
_entity.type
_entity.pdbx_description
1 polymer ?
#
loop_
_entity_poly.entity_id
_entity_poly.type
_entity_poly.pdbx_seq_one_letter_code
_entity_poly.pdbx_strand_id
1 'polypeptide(L)'
;MVEEIAKLIDQLKTYGLDNAKLSALYQLAVEDFLEEVQTDLTEISDSDLTDIESSLKDITIDSLAEGNNDPFMTTLRKLYGAQAEPRFLKFLKEYFEDAVKQAQSAKELLEKYKANDPEVLKKLEEAKMNEDYDTMEAIIKSLNPGE
;
A
#
# COMPACT_ATOMS: atom_id res chain seq x y z
N MET A 1 -2.00 -9.04 -15.86
CA MET A 1 -1.84 -8.76 -14.43
C MET A 1 -0.56 -8.00 -14.10
N VAL A 2 0.66 -8.56 -14.28
CA VAL A 2 1.90 -7.81 -13.95
C VAL A 2 2.02 -6.50 -14.73
N GLU A 3 1.72 -6.48 -16.03
CA GLU A 3 1.69 -5.25 -16.83
C GLU A 3 0.62 -4.24 -16.38
N GLU A 4 -0.49 -4.72 -15.81
CA GLU A 4 -1.55 -3.84 -15.29
C GLU A 4 -1.09 -3.19 -13.97
N ILE A 5 -0.45 -3.96 -13.10
CA ILE A 5 0.18 -3.49 -11.86
C ILE A 5 1.25 -2.44 -12.19
N ALA A 6 2.09 -2.67 -13.21
CA ALA A 6 3.10 -1.70 -13.64
C ALA A 6 2.46 -0.36 -14.08
N LYS A 7 1.33 -0.39 -14.79
CA LYS A 7 0.60 0.83 -15.17
C LYS A 7 0.05 1.57 -13.96
N LEU A 8 -0.44 0.86 -12.93
CA LEU A 8 -0.91 1.48 -11.69
C LEU A 8 0.25 2.13 -10.92
N ILE A 9 1.40 1.47 -10.85
CA ILE A 9 2.63 2.03 -10.26
C ILE A 9 3.01 3.33 -10.99
N ASP A 10 2.99 3.35 -12.32
CA ASP A 10 3.31 4.55 -13.09
C ASP A 10 2.30 5.67 -12.84
N GLN A 11 1.00 5.35 -12.70
CA GLN A 11 -0.01 6.34 -12.31
C GLN A 11 0.26 6.92 -10.92
N LEU A 12 0.58 6.08 -9.92
CA LEU A 12 0.93 6.53 -8.57
C LEU A 12 2.15 7.46 -8.58
N LYS A 13 3.15 7.20 -9.43
CA LYS A 13 4.28 8.12 -9.64
C LYS A 13 3.81 9.48 -10.16
N THR A 14 2.84 9.53 -11.09
CA THR A 14 2.27 10.80 -11.57
C THR A 14 1.51 11.59 -10.50
N TYR A 15 1.11 10.92 -9.40
CA TYR A 15 0.50 11.55 -8.23
C TYR A 15 1.53 11.93 -7.14
N GLY A 16 2.82 11.69 -7.37
CA GLY A 16 3.90 12.12 -6.47
C GLY A 16 4.36 11.06 -5.48
N LEU A 17 4.01 9.79 -5.68
CA LEU A 17 4.61 8.68 -4.94
C LEU A 17 5.98 8.37 -5.55
N ASP A 18 7.04 8.65 -4.81
CA ASP A 18 8.41 8.24 -5.14
C ASP A 18 8.64 6.74 -4.86
N ASN A 19 9.80 6.23 -5.23
CA ASN A 19 10.12 4.81 -5.07
C ASN A 19 10.11 4.34 -3.60
N ALA A 20 10.42 5.21 -2.64
CA ALA A 20 10.38 4.84 -1.22
C ALA A 20 8.93 4.66 -0.77
N LYS A 21 8.04 5.59 -1.14
CA LYS A 21 6.59 5.49 -0.87
C LYS A 21 5.95 4.30 -1.58
N LEU A 22 6.36 4.01 -2.81
CA LEU A 22 5.88 2.84 -3.55
C LEU A 22 6.33 1.54 -2.90
N SER A 23 7.58 1.47 -2.42
CA SER A 23 8.07 0.30 -1.70
C SER A 23 7.34 0.11 -0.36
N ALA A 24 7.08 1.20 0.37
CA ALA A 24 6.27 1.15 1.58
C ALA A 24 4.82 0.72 1.29
N LEU A 25 4.20 1.22 0.23
CA LEU A 25 2.85 0.81 -0.19
C LEU A 25 2.82 -0.68 -0.56
N TYR A 26 3.86 -1.18 -1.22
CA TYR A 26 3.99 -2.59 -1.55
C TYR A 26 4.17 -3.46 -0.29
N GLN A 27 4.99 -3.03 0.66
CA GLN A 27 5.14 -3.69 1.97
C GLN A 27 3.80 -3.80 2.70
N LEU A 28 3.05 -2.70 2.78
CA LEU A 28 1.71 -2.67 3.38
C LEU A 28 0.76 -3.65 2.67
N ALA A 29 0.75 -3.66 1.32
CA ALA A 29 -0.05 -4.61 0.57
C ALA A 29 0.31 -6.07 0.90
N VAL A 30 1.59 -6.37 1.09
CA VAL A 30 2.04 -7.71 1.44
C VAL A 30 1.62 -8.07 2.86
N GLU A 31 1.74 -7.15 3.82
CA GLU A 31 1.25 -7.32 5.20
C GLU A 31 -0.27 -7.58 5.23
N ASP A 32 -1.06 -6.76 4.54
CA ASP A 32 -2.51 -6.92 4.47
C ASP A 32 -2.91 -8.24 3.80
N PHE A 33 -2.18 -8.67 2.76
CA PHE A 33 -2.41 -9.97 2.14
C PHE A 33 -2.11 -11.12 3.11
N LEU A 34 -1.11 -10.98 3.98
CA LEU A 34 -0.79 -12.01 4.97
C LEU A 34 -1.87 -12.15 6.03
N GLU A 35 -2.55 -11.08 6.41
CA GLU A 35 -3.74 -11.16 7.25
C GLU A 35 -4.83 -11.99 6.58
N GLU A 36 -5.03 -11.85 5.25
CA GLU A 36 -5.91 -12.74 4.49
C GLU A 36 -5.41 -14.19 4.50
N VAL A 37 -4.10 -14.40 4.33
CA VAL A 37 -3.50 -15.74 4.35
C VAL A 37 -3.70 -16.42 5.70
N GLN A 38 -3.46 -15.71 6.81
CA GLN A 38 -3.68 -16.19 8.17
C GLN A 38 -5.16 -16.50 8.45
N THR A 39 -6.07 -15.71 7.87
CA THR A 39 -7.51 -15.93 8.01
C THR A 39 -7.98 -17.16 7.23
N ASP A 40 -7.47 -17.33 6.01
CA ASP A 40 -7.85 -18.42 5.12
C ASP A 40 -7.26 -19.78 5.53
N LEU A 41 -6.06 -19.76 6.11
CA LEU A 41 -5.33 -20.96 6.49
C LEU A 41 -5.42 -21.12 8.00
N THR A 42 -6.35 -21.96 8.43
CA THR A 42 -6.60 -22.28 9.83
C THR A 42 -5.45 -23.03 10.51
N GLU A 43 -4.51 -23.57 9.72
CA GLU A 43 -3.32 -24.31 10.18
C GLU A 43 -2.05 -23.83 9.44
N ILE A 44 -1.70 -22.54 9.58
CA ILE A 44 -0.32 -22.12 9.27
C ILE A 44 0.56 -22.51 10.46
N SER A 45 1.67 -23.21 10.20
CA SER A 45 2.63 -23.51 11.25
C SER A 45 3.39 -22.25 11.69
N ASP A 46 3.77 -22.16 12.97
CA ASP A 46 4.60 -21.06 13.48
C ASP A 46 5.91 -20.90 12.68
N SER A 47 6.43 -21.99 12.12
CA SER A 47 7.61 -21.98 11.25
C SER A 47 7.34 -21.29 9.93
N ASP A 48 6.19 -21.54 9.30
CA ASP A 48 5.82 -20.90 8.04
C ASP A 48 5.54 -19.40 8.24
N LEU A 49 4.94 -19.02 9.38
CA LEU A 49 4.77 -17.61 9.75
C LEU A 49 6.11 -16.90 9.94
N THR A 50 7.07 -17.54 10.61
CA THR A 50 8.40 -16.97 10.82
C THR A 50 9.17 -16.77 9.50
N ASP A 51 9.06 -17.73 8.58
CA ASP A 51 9.65 -17.64 7.24
C ASP A 51 9.03 -16.48 6.44
N ILE A 52 7.70 -16.33 6.53
CA ILE A 52 6.97 -15.22 5.93
C ILE A 52 7.45 -13.88 6.49
N GLU A 53 7.40 -13.69 7.81
CA GLU A 53 7.79 -12.44 8.46
C GLU A 53 9.24 -12.05 8.14
N SER A 54 10.12 -13.04 8.04
CA SER A 54 11.52 -12.81 7.67
C SER A 54 11.66 -12.32 6.22
N SER A 55 10.82 -12.82 5.30
CA SER A 55 10.81 -12.39 3.90
C SER A 55 10.25 -10.98 3.68
N LEU A 56 9.46 -10.45 4.62
CA LEU A 56 8.88 -9.10 4.51
C LEU A 56 9.89 -7.97 4.66
N LYS A 57 10.93 -8.17 5.48
CA LYS A 57 11.87 -7.10 5.85
C LYS A 57 12.65 -6.53 4.67
N ASP A 58 12.82 -7.32 3.62
CA ASP A 58 13.60 -6.96 2.43
C ASP A 58 12.73 -6.81 1.18
N ILE A 59 11.39 -6.87 1.32
CA ILE A 59 10.51 -6.81 0.16
C ILE A 59 10.42 -5.37 -0.35
N THR A 60 10.60 -5.20 -1.65
CA THR A 60 10.58 -3.88 -2.32
C THR A 60 9.72 -3.95 -3.56
N ILE A 61 9.37 -2.79 -4.13
CA ILE A 61 8.58 -2.76 -5.37
C ILE A 61 9.30 -3.47 -6.53
N ASP A 62 10.63 -3.57 -6.48
CA ASP A 62 11.43 -4.29 -7.49
C ASP A 62 11.28 -5.82 -7.38
N SER A 63 10.89 -6.35 -6.21
CA SER A 63 10.59 -7.77 -5.99
C SER A 63 9.46 -8.28 -6.91
N LEU A 64 8.60 -7.39 -7.42
CA LEU A 64 7.59 -7.74 -8.43
C LEU A 64 8.22 -8.26 -9.73
N ALA A 65 9.41 -7.79 -10.09
CA ALA A 65 10.13 -8.25 -11.27
C ALA A 65 10.85 -9.59 -11.02
N GLU A 66 11.14 -9.91 -9.76
CA GLU A 66 11.84 -11.14 -9.36
C GLU A 66 10.92 -12.37 -9.38
N GLY A 67 9.60 -12.14 -9.25
CA GLY A 67 8.56 -13.14 -9.43
C GLY A 67 8.79 -14.40 -8.60
N ASN A 68 9.27 -15.46 -9.24
CA ASN A 68 9.41 -16.78 -8.61
C ASN A 68 10.63 -16.93 -7.70
N ASN A 69 11.58 -15.99 -7.79
CA ASN A 69 12.79 -16.01 -6.97
C ASN A 69 12.60 -15.26 -5.65
N ASP A 70 11.45 -14.61 -5.48
CA ASP A 70 11.10 -13.92 -4.26
C ASP A 70 10.79 -14.92 -3.12
N PRO A 71 11.45 -14.79 -1.94
CA PRO A 71 11.24 -15.69 -0.81
C PRO A 71 9.78 -15.72 -0.32
N PHE A 72 9.09 -14.59 -0.36
CA PHE A 72 7.68 -14.50 0.02
C PHE A 72 6.81 -15.33 -0.95
N MET A 73 7.01 -15.18 -2.27
CA MET A 73 6.32 -15.98 -3.28
C MET A 73 6.61 -17.48 -3.18
N THR A 74 7.82 -17.84 -2.74
CA THR A 74 8.19 -19.24 -2.48
C THR A 74 7.36 -19.81 -1.34
N THR A 75 7.18 -19.07 -0.25
CA THR A 75 6.38 -19.50 0.89
C THR A 75 4.89 -19.55 0.55
N LEU A 76 4.36 -18.55 -0.15
CA LEU A 76 2.97 -18.59 -0.62
C LEU A 76 2.66 -19.81 -1.50
N ARG A 77 3.63 -20.28 -2.30
CA ARG A 77 3.47 -21.51 -3.07
C ARG A 77 3.41 -22.77 -2.23
N LYS A 78 4.09 -22.83 -1.09
CA LYS A 78 3.94 -23.94 -0.15
C LYS A 78 2.49 -24.03 0.35
N LEU A 79 1.87 -22.87 0.56
CA LEU A 79 0.51 -22.74 1.11
C LEU A 79 -0.58 -22.94 0.05
N TYR A 80 -0.49 -22.26 -1.09
CA TYR A 80 -1.55 -22.21 -2.12
C TYR A 80 -1.20 -22.95 -3.41
N GLY A 81 0.00 -23.54 -3.51
CA GLY A 81 0.46 -24.23 -4.71
C GLY A 81 0.46 -23.31 -5.93
N ALA A 82 -0.09 -23.80 -7.05
CA ALA A 82 -0.16 -23.06 -8.31
C ALA A 82 -1.06 -21.81 -8.26
N GLN A 83 -1.91 -21.66 -7.24
CA GLN A 83 -2.80 -20.51 -7.10
C GLN A 83 -2.17 -19.32 -6.37
N ALA A 84 -0.98 -19.50 -5.77
CA ALA A 84 -0.30 -18.46 -5.00
C ALA A 84 -0.11 -17.15 -5.79
N GLU A 85 0.51 -17.25 -6.96
CA GLU A 85 0.86 -16.09 -7.79
C GLU A 85 -0.37 -15.41 -8.39
N PRO A 86 -1.35 -16.10 -9.01
CA PRO A 86 -2.57 -15.46 -9.47
C PRO A 86 -3.35 -14.77 -8.36
N ARG A 87 -3.40 -15.37 -7.16
CA ARG A 87 -4.10 -14.81 -6.01
C ARG A 87 -3.42 -13.53 -5.52
N PHE A 88 -2.11 -13.58 -5.31
CA PHE A 88 -1.34 -12.43 -4.86
C PHE A 88 -1.38 -11.28 -5.88
N LEU A 89 -1.19 -11.57 -7.18
CA LEU A 89 -1.26 -10.54 -8.22
C LEU A 89 -2.64 -9.91 -8.34
N LYS A 90 -3.71 -10.70 -8.13
CA LYS A 90 -5.07 -10.16 -8.11
C LYS A 90 -5.27 -9.22 -6.92
N PHE A 91 -4.91 -9.66 -5.72
CA PHE A 91 -4.96 -8.84 -4.51
C PHE A 91 -4.18 -7.54 -4.69
N LEU A 92 -2.93 -7.64 -5.15
CA LEU A 92 -2.05 -6.49 -5.31
C LEU A 92 -2.58 -5.49 -6.33
N LYS A 93 -3.18 -5.99 -7.42
CA LYS A 93 -3.84 -5.13 -8.40
C LYS A 93 -4.98 -4.33 -7.76
N GLU A 94 -5.88 -5.01 -7.04
CA GLU A 94 -7.01 -4.37 -6.36
C GLU A 94 -6.52 -3.32 -5.34
N TYR A 95 -5.47 -3.67 -4.59
CA TYR A 95 -4.81 -2.78 -3.63
C TYR A 95 -4.28 -1.49 -4.28
N PHE A 96 -3.54 -1.63 -5.40
CA PHE A 96 -3.00 -0.47 -6.11
C PHE A 96 -4.07 0.33 -6.86
N GLU A 97 -5.14 -0.31 -7.33
CA GLU A 97 -6.30 0.41 -7.89
C GLU A 97 -6.94 1.33 -6.84
N ASP A 98 -7.08 0.85 -5.60
CA ASP A 98 -7.62 1.66 -4.50
C ASP A 98 -6.64 2.75 -4.06
N ALA A 99 -5.34 2.46 -4.01
CA ALA A 99 -4.32 3.48 -3.78
C ALA A 99 -4.35 4.58 -4.85
N VAL A 100 -4.55 4.23 -6.12
CA VAL A 100 -4.70 5.18 -7.23
C VAL A 100 -5.92 6.08 -7.03
N LYS A 101 -7.07 5.52 -6.63
CA LYS A 101 -8.28 6.31 -6.36
C LYS A 101 -8.08 7.28 -5.19
N GLN A 102 -7.40 6.84 -4.13
CA GLN A 102 -7.09 7.69 -2.98
C GLN A 102 -6.11 8.80 -3.36
N ALA A 103 -5.05 8.48 -4.09
CA ALA A 103 -4.07 9.46 -4.56
C ALA A 103 -4.69 10.50 -5.50
N GLN A 104 -5.56 10.06 -6.42
CA GLN A 104 -6.32 10.97 -7.29
C GLN A 104 -7.21 11.89 -6.46
N SER A 105 -7.98 11.33 -5.52
CA SER A 105 -8.89 12.11 -4.66
C SER A 105 -8.13 13.14 -3.82
N ALA A 106 -6.98 12.76 -3.26
CA ALA A 106 -6.10 13.66 -2.51
C ALA A 106 -5.56 14.79 -3.39
N LYS A 107 -5.14 14.47 -4.62
CA LYS A 107 -4.68 15.48 -5.59
C LYS A 107 -5.78 16.46 -5.98
N GLU A 108 -6.98 15.97 -6.29
CA GLU A 108 -8.13 16.82 -6.61
C GLU A 108 -8.51 17.76 -5.45
N LEU A 109 -8.49 17.25 -4.21
CA LEU A 109 -8.71 18.07 -3.02
C LEU A 109 -7.63 19.14 -2.86
N LEU A 110 -6.37 18.80 -3.08
CA LEU A 110 -5.24 19.73 -2.98
C LEU A 110 -5.28 20.80 -4.08
N GLU A 111 -5.67 20.45 -5.30
CA GLU A 111 -5.87 21.41 -6.40
C GLU A 111 -7.02 22.38 -6.09
N LYS A 112 -8.16 21.88 -5.61
CA LYS A 112 -9.28 22.72 -5.16
C LYS A 112 -8.91 23.62 -3.98
N TYR A 113 -8.14 23.10 -3.02
CA TYR A 113 -7.61 23.89 -1.91
C TYR A 113 -6.71 25.03 -2.42
N LYS A 114 -5.77 24.74 -3.32
CA LYS A 114 -4.90 25.76 -3.95
C LYS A 114 -5.68 26.78 -4.77
N ALA A 115 -6.83 26.39 -5.32
CA ALA A 115 -7.75 27.28 -6.03
C ALA A 115 -8.63 28.15 -5.10
N ASN A 116 -8.46 28.06 -3.77
CA ASN A 116 -9.33 28.69 -2.77
C ASN A 116 -10.82 28.31 -2.92
N ASP A 117 -11.09 27.05 -3.27
CA ASP A 117 -12.45 26.53 -3.36
C ASP A 117 -13.16 26.66 -1.99
N PRO A 118 -14.29 27.39 -1.91
CA PRO A 118 -14.98 27.65 -0.64
C PRO A 118 -15.49 26.40 0.07
N GLU A 119 -15.88 25.36 -0.67
CA GLU A 119 -16.41 24.12 -0.07
C GLU A 119 -15.28 23.29 0.57
N VAL A 120 -14.12 23.25 -0.07
CA VAL A 120 -12.94 22.55 0.47
C VAL A 120 -12.37 23.29 1.66
N LEU A 121 -12.31 24.63 1.62
CA LEU A 121 -11.88 25.44 2.76
C LEU A 121 -12.80 25.25 3.96
N LYS A 122 -14.12 25.26 3.76
CA LYS A 122 -15.09 25.01 4.82
C LYS A 122 -14.93 23.61 5.44
N LYS A 123 -14.77 22.57 4.61
CA LYS A 123 -14.52 21.21 5.11
C LYS A 123 -13.21 21.10 5.90
N LEU A 124 -12.16 21.81 5.48
CA LEU A 124 -10.90 21.85 6.22
C LEU A 124 -11.02 22.61 7.53
N GLU A 125 -11.78 23.71 7.56
CA GLU A 125 -12.09 24.44 8.80
C GLU A 125 -12.92 23.57 9.76
N GLU A 126 -13.90 22.84 9.26
CA GLU A 126 -14.68 21.87 10.05
C GLU A 126 -13.79 20.73 10.58
N ALA A 127 -12.86 20.20 9.76
CA ALA A 127 -11.91 19.19 10.19
C ALA A 127 -10.93 19.71 11.24
N LYS A 128 -10.52 20.98 11.15
CA LYS A 128 -9.67 21.67 12.14
C LYS A 128 -10.36 21.90 13.48
N MET A 129 -11.69 21.87 13.52
CA MET A 129 -12.46 21.93 14.76
C MET A 129 -12.59 20.57 15.45
N ASN A 130 -12.09 19.48 14.83
CA ASN A 130 -12.00 18.18 15.48
C ASN A 130 -10.90 18.22 16.56
N GLU A 131 -11.24 17.74 17.75
CA GLU A 131 -10.37 17.70 18.94
C GLU A 131 -9.06 16.93 18.68
N ASP A 132 -9.10 15.96 17.76
CA ASP A 132 -7.96 15.12 17.39
C ASP A 132 -7.09 15.71 16.26
N TYR A 133 -7.50 16.84 15.66
CA TYR A 133 -6.81 17.42 14.51
C TYR A 133 -5.34 17.76 14.82
N ASP A 134 -5.10 18.46 15.93
CA ASP A 134 -3.75 18.88 16.33
C ASP A 134 -2.84 17.68 16.62
N THR A 135 -3.41 16.61 17.19
CA THR A 135 -2.69 15.36 17.45
C THR A 135 -2.29 14.67 16.16
N MET A 136 -3.22 14.55 15.20
CA MET A 136 -2.92 13.97 13.89
C MET A 136 -1.93 14.83 13.09
N GLU A 137 -2.07 16.15 13.12
CA GLU A 137 -1.14 17.07 12.44
C GLU A 137 0.29 16.94 13.02
N ALA A 138 0.41 16.84 14.34
CA ALA A 138 1.71 16.63 14.99
C ALA A 138 2.35 15.29 14.60
N ILE A 139 1.57 14.20 14.53
CA ILE A 139 2.05 12.90 14.09
C ILE A 139 2.52 12.97 12.63
N ILE A 140 1.73 13.55 11.73
CA ILE A 140 2.09 13.68 10.30
C ILE A 140 3.37 14.50 10.11
N LYS A 141 3.51 15.63 10.82
CA LYS A 141 4.75 16.45 10.78
C LYS A 141 5.96 15.71 11.32
N SER A 142 5.79 14.86 12.33
CA SER A 142 6.87 14.04 12.87
C SER A 142 7.34 12.95 11.90
N LEU A 143 6.45 12.51 11.00
CA LEU A 143 6.73 11.51 9.96
C LEU A 143 7.34 12.11 8.68
N ASN A 144 7.23 13.42 8.46
CA ASN A 144 7.88 14.15 7.37
C ASN A 144 8.59 15.42 7.90
N PRO A 145 9.76 15.29 8.53
CA PRO A 145 10.46 16.41 9.18
C PRO A 145 11.17 17.38 8.19
N GLY A 146 10.67 17.54 6.96
CA GLY A 146 11.43 18.15 5.85
C GLY A 146 10.69 19.13 4.94
N GLU A 147 9.48 19.60 5.27
CA GLU A 147 8.88 20.79 4.63
C GLU A 147 8.95 22.02 5.55
#